data_AF-A0AB36PZC5-F1
#
_entry.id   AF-A0AB36PZC5-F1
#
_cell.length_a   1.000
_cell.length_b   1.000
_cell.length_c   1.000
_cell.angle_alpha   90.00
_cell.angle_beta   90.00
_cell.angle_gamma   90.00
#
_symmetry.space_group_name_H-M   'P 1'
#
loop_
_entity.id
_entity.type
_entity.pdbx_description
1 polymer ?
#
loop_
_entity_poly.entity_id
_entity_poly.type
_entity_poly.pdbx_seq_one_letter_code
_entity_poly.pdbx_strand_id
1 'polypeptide(L)'
;MSLSSALLTAKSSLAATSKQTSVVSRNISGAKDADYSRRTASLVSGPYGSLYVGISRSADEAMFNRYIQSNSAASASSTLADGLDRLSALYSADNYSGSPSGLIGDLRDALQTYVASPSNSALGDSVVSVAQSLANALNDCTRQVQSLRNDADREIADSVANINDLLAKFEKANQNVVGGTRMGRDVSDYLDQRDALLKQLSGEIGITTMMRGDNDMVIFAENGVTLFETTARKVTFEQSAVLTPGVAGKAVTVDGVPLSHDTFDQPFGTGRLSGLLQLRDQIAPQYQMQLDEIARGLVTVFAESDQTGSSPDQTGLFSWSGSPAIPGAGLSAGIAGTIEVSVPFIASEGGSALLLRDGGANGANYKYNVQGAAGFSDRLRALNEAFSEPMVFDAAAGISSSSSLIGYSASSLGWLEGKRQKANSEFTYNGTVASQADFALSNATGVDIDTEMALLLDLEHSYQASSRVLTTVSAMLDDLLNAV
;
A
#
# COMPACT_ATOMS: atom_id res chain seq x y z
N MET A 1 -3.85 65.26 -28.02
CA MET A 1 -4.71 64.07 -28.13
C MET A 1 -6.03 64.50 -28.75
N SER A 2 -6.50 63.85 -29.81
CA SER A 2 -7.85 64.09 -30.31
C SER A 2 -8.88 63.50 -29.33
N LEU A 3 -10.10 64.05 -29.26
CA LEU A 3 -11.21 63.49 -28.47
C LEU A 3 -11.44 62.00 -28.78
N SER A 4 -11.25 61.60 -30.04
CA SER A 4 -11.32 60.21 -30.49
C SER A 4 -10.26 59.30 -29.86
N SER A 5 -9.03 59.79 -29.69
CA SER A 5 -7.96 59.05 -29.01
C SER A 5 -8.25 58.88 -27.52
N ALA A 6 -8.78 59.91 -26.85
CA ALA A 6 -9.19 59.82 -25.45
C ALA A 6 -10.34 58.82 -25.24
N LEU A 7 -11.33 58.82 -26.15
CA LEU A 7 -12.45 57.86 -26.12
C LEU A 7 -11.97 56.41 -26.33
N LEU A 8 -11.06 56.18 -27.28
CA LEU A 8 -10.49 54.85 -27.55
C LEU A 8 -9.70 54.33 -26.34
N THR A 9 -8.86 55.16 -25.72
CA THR A 9 -8.12 54.80 -24.51
C THR A 9 -9.06 54.48 -23.35
N ALA A 10 -10.11 55.28 -23.15
CA ALA A 10 -11.05 55.05 -22.07
C ALA A 10 -11.89 53.78 -22.27
N LYS A 11 -12.28 53.46 -23.52
CA LYS A 11 -12.91 52.16 -23.85
C LYS A 11 -11.96 50.98 -23.63
N SER A 12 -10.70 51.11 -24.05
CA SER A 12 -9.69 50.07 -23.85
C SER A 12 -9.39 49.83 -22.37
N SER A 13 -9.31 50.89 -21.58
CA SER A 13 -9.15 50.84 -20.13
C SER A 13 -10.33 50.11 -19.47
N LEU A 14 -11.57 50.51 -19.82
CA LEU A 14 -12.77 49.89 -19.27
C LEU A 14 -12.86 48.39 -19.60
N ALA A 15 -12.54 48.00 -20.83
CA ALA A 15 -12.53 46.60 -21.26
C ALA A 15 -11.45 45.79 -20.52
N ALA A 16 -10.25 46.38 -20.34
CA ALA A 16 -9.17 45.74 -19.60
C ALA A 16 -9.52 45.57 -18.11
N THR A 17 -10.00 46.62 -17.45
CA THR A 17 -10.41 46.57 -16.05
C THR A 17 -11.55 45.56 -15.85
N SER A 18 -12.56 45.55 -16.73
CA SER A 18 -13.64 44.56 -16.69
C SER A 18 -13.11 43.12 -16.76
N LYS A 19 -12.11 42.87 -17.62
CA LYS A 19 -11.49 41.55 -17.75
C LYS A 19 -10.65 41.20 -16.51
N GLN A 20 -9.92 42.15 -15.94
CA GLN A 20 -9.18 41.97 -14.69
C GLN A 20 -10.13 41.66 -13.52
N THR A 21 -11.23 42.41 -13.37
CA THR A 21 -12.27 42.16 -12.36
C THR A 21 -12.87 40.77 -12.52
N SER A 22 -13.11 40.32 -13.76
CA SER A 22 -13.58 38.96 -14.02
C SER A 22 -12.60 37.87 -13.56
N VAL A 23 -11.28 38.10 -13.67
CA VAL A 23 -10.26 37.15 -13.20
C VAL A 23 -10.21 37.14 -11.67
N VAL A 24 -10.23 38.30 -11.03
CA VAL A 24 -10.28 38.41 -9.56
C VAL A 24 -11.53 37.73 -9.00
N SER A 25 -12.69 37.96 -9.62
CA SER A 25 -13.95 37.29 -9.25
C SER A 25 -13.86 35.76 -9.40
N ARG A 26 -13.19 35.27 -10.45
CA ARG A 26 -12.92 33.83 -10.62
C ARG A 26 -11.98 33.29 -9.54
N ASN A 27 -10.91 34.01 -9.20
CA ASN A 27 -10.00 33.63 -8.13
C ASN A 27 -10.75 33.52 -6.80
N ILE A 28 -11.55 34.53 -6.44
CA ILE A 28 -12.36 34.53 -5.21
C ILE A 28 -13.33 33.35 -5.20
N SER A 29 -14.00 33.06 -6.33
CA SER A 29 -14.89 31.90 -6.44
C SER A 29 -14.14 30.56 -6.32
N GLY A 30 -12.92 30.48 -6.84
CA GLY A 30 -12.08 29.29 -6.83
C GLY A 30 -11.26 29.11 -5.56
N ALA A 31 -11.22 30.10 -4.66
CA ALA A 31 -10.33 30.10 -3.49
C ALA A 31 -10.56 28.94 -2.49
N LYS A 32 -11.70 28.25 -2.58
CA LYS A 32 -12.01 27.07 -1.75
C LYS A 32 -11.71 25.74 -2.44
N ASP A 33 -11.36 25.77 -3.72
CA ASP A 33 -11.01 24.58 -4.50
C ASP A 33 -9.50 24.34 -4.36
N ALA A 34 -9.11 23.16 -3.83
CA ALA A 34 -7.72 22.80 -3.55
C ALA A 34 -6.89 22.59 -4.83
N ASP A 35 -7.54 22.43 -5.98
CA ASP A 35 -6.89 22.25 -7.27
C ASP A 35 -6.88 23.55 -8.11
N TYR A 36 -7.50 24.62 -7.61
CA TYR A 36 -7.52 25.90 -8.28
C TYR A 36 -6.24 26.68 -8.03
N SER A 37 -5.56 27.09 -9.11
CA SER A 37 -4.40 27.97 -9.02
C SER A 37 -4.76 29.42 -9.35
N ARG A 38 -4.20 30.34 -8.56
CA ARG A 38 -4.40 31.78 -8.69
C ARG A 38 -4.03 32.25 -10.09
N ARG A 39 -4.87 33.12 -10.67
CA ARG A 39 -4.66 33.70 -12.00
C ARG A 39 -4.33 35.18 -11.87
N THR A 40 -3.32 35.62 -12.61
CA THR A 40 -2.94 37.04 -12.70
C THR A 40 -3.36 37.59 -14.05
N ALA A 41 -4.05 38.72 -14.03
CA ALA A 41 -4.51 39.44 -15.22
C ALA A 41 -3.60 40.65 -15.47
N SER A 42 -2.57 40.47 -16.29
CA SER A 42 -1.58 41.50 -16.60
C SER A 42 -1.95 42.26 -17.87
N LEU A 43 -1.81 43.58 -17.83
CA LEU A 43 -2.00 44.42 -19.00
C LEU A 43 -0.78 44.30 -19.91
N VAL A 44 -0.99 43.93 -21.17
CA VAL A 44 0.06 43.75 -22.16
C VAL A 44 -0.15 44.74 -23.31
N SER A 45 0.94 45.40 -23.71
CA SER A 45 0.95 46.28 -24.88
C SER A 45 1.21 45.44 -26.13
N GLY A 46 0.22 45.42 -27.02
CA GLY A 46 0.28 44.77 -28.33
C GLY A 46 0.84 45.69 -29.43
N PRO A 47 0.95 45.16 -30.66
CA PRO A 47 1.37 45.94 -31.82
C PRO A 47 0.53 47.20 -32.00
N TYR A 48 1.17 48.30 -32.38
CA TYR A 48 0.52 49.61 -32.55
C TYR A 48 -0.09 50.22 -31.27
N GLY A 49 0.33 49.76 -30.08
CA GLY A 49 -0.08 50.35 -28.80
C GLY A 49 -1.46 49.91 -28.31
N SER A 50 -2.03 48.85 -28.88
CA SER A 50 -3.28 48.24 -28.40
C SER A 50 -3.05 47.59 -27.03
N LEU A 51 -3.92 47.82 -26.04
CA LEU A 51 -3.83 47.15 -24.74
C LEU A 51 -4.72 45.90 -24.74
N TYR A 52 -4.19 44.77 -24.29
CA TYR A 52 -4.98 43.57 -24.00
C TYR A 52 -4.61 43.00 -22.64
N VAL A 53 -5.46 42.12 -22.09
CA VAL A 53 -5.21 41.47 -20.79
C VAL A 53 -4.72 40.05 -21.06
N GLY A 54 -3.46 39.80 -20.72
CA GLY A 54 -2.89 38.45 -20.65
C GLY A 54 -3.26 37.81 -19.32
N ILE A 55 -3.64 36.53 -19.35
CA ILE A 55 -3.91 35.74 -18.15
C ILE A 55 -2.75 34.76 -17.97
N SER A 56 -2.14 34.77 -16.79
CA SER A 56 -1.14 33.79 -16.40
C SER A 56 -1.55 33.10 -15.10
N ARG A 57 -1.47 31.77 -15.08
CA ARG A 57 -1.70 30.93 -13.89
C ARG A 57 -0.44 30.89 -13.04
N SER A 58 -0.58 30.98 -11.71
CA SER A 58 0.52 30.72 -10.76
C SER A 58 0.85 29.22 -10.79
N ALA A 59 2.11 28.89 -10.97
CA ALA A 59 2.56 27.49 -11.03
C ALA A 59 3.99 27.39 -10.48
N ASP A 60 4.23 26.34 -9.69
CA ASP A 60 5.56 25.93 -9.24
C ASP A 60 5.73 24.44 -9.54
N GLU A 61 6.38 24.13 -10.65
CA GLU A 61 6.56 22.76 -11.14
C GLU A 61 7.45 21.94 -10.20
N ALA A 62 8.44 22.56 -9.54
CA ALA A 62 9.31 21.86 -8.61
C ALA A 62 8.55 21.43 -7.35
N MET A 63 7.73 22.31 -6.79
CA MET A 63 6.85 21.99 -5.67
C MET A 63 5.77 20.98 -6.06
N PHE A 64 5.19 21.10 -7.25
CA PHE A 64 4.21 20.15 -7.75
C PHE A 64 4.79 18.75 -7.89
N ASN A 65 5.96 18.63 -8.54
CA ASN A 65 6.66 17.35 -8.67
C ASN A 65 7.06 16.78 -7.30
N ARG A 66 7.45 17.63 -6.35
CA ARG A 66 7.73 17.20 -4.98
C ARG A 66 6.48 16.65 -4.29
N TYR A 67 5.33 17.30 -4.45
CA TYR A 67 4.04 16.81 -3.95
C TYR A 67 3.73 15.43 -4.53
N ILE A 68 3.78 15.28 -5.86
CA ILE A 68 3.48 14.02 -6.58
C ILE A 68 4.34 12.85 -6.04
N GLN A 69 5.64 13.05 -5.89
CA GLN A 69 6.55 12.05 -5.33
C GLN A 69 6.20 11.69 -3.87
N SER A 70 5.96 12.71 -3.04
CA SER A 70 5.64 12.49 -1.63
C SER A 70 4.28 11.83 -1.41
N ASN A 71 3.28 12.19 -2.23
CA ASN A 71 1.95 11.62 -2.18
C ASN A 71 1.99 10.13 -2.51
N SER A 72 2.71 9.76 -3.57
CA SER A 72 2.90 8.37 -3.98
C SER A 72 3.61 7.53 -2.90
N ALA A 73 4.67 8.07 -2.30
CA ALA A 73 5.36 7.40 -1.20
C ALA A 73 4.46 7.22 0.05
N ALA A 74 3.65 8.23 0.37
CA ALA A 74 2.70 8.16 1.48
C ALA A 74 1.61 7.11 1.23
N SER A 75 1.06 7.03 0.02
CA SER A 75 0.07 6.02 -0.36
C SER A 75 0.64 4.60 -0.27
N ALA A 76 1.86 4.37 -0.76
CA ALA A 76 2.52 3.06 -0.63
C ALA A 76 2.70 2.65 0.84
N SER A 77 3.26 3.53 1.67
CA SER A 77 3.49 3.23 3.09
C SER A 77 2.18 3.05 3.87
N SER A 78 1.12 3.79 3.55
CA SER A 78 -0.21 3.60 4.14
C SER A 78 -0.73 2.19 3.86
N THR A 79 -0.72 1.78 2.59
CA THR A 79 -1.19 0.44 2.19
C THR A 79 -0.38 -0.67 2.89
N LEU A 80 0.94 -0.53 2.99
CA LEU A 80 1.79 -1.48 3.70
C LEU A 80 1.47 -1.55 5.19
N ALA A 81 1.30 -0.39 5.84
CA ALA A 81 0.97 -0.29 7.26
C ALA A 81 -0.37 -0.98 7.56
N ASP A 82 -1.41 -0.66 6.78
CA ASP A 82 -2.75 -1.25 6.94
C ASP A 82 -2.72 -2.78 6.80
N GLY A 83 -2.01 -3.30 5.79
CA GLY A 83 -1.89 -4.73 5.57
C GLY A 83 -1.12 -5.46 6.68
N LEU A 84 -0.05 -4.87 7.19
CA LEU A 84 0.75 -5.44 8.28
C LEU A 84 0.04 -5.35 9.63
N ASP A 85 -0.70 -4.27 9.90
CA ASP A 85 -1.53 -4.16 11.10
C ASP A 85 -2.65 -5.22 11.09
N ARG A 86 -3.24 -5.51 9.92
CA ARG A 86 -4.22 -6.60 9.79
C ARG A 86 -3.62 -7.98 10.10
N LEU A 87 -2.37 -8.26 9.71
CA LEU A 87 -1.71 -9.53 10.04
C LEU A 87 -1.36 -9.63 11.54
N SER A 88 -0.89 -8.53 12.13
CA SER A 88 -0.48 -8.51 13.55
C SER A 88 -1.66 -8.58 14.51
N ALA A 89 -2.78 -7.93 14.18
CA ALA A 89 -3.95 -7.81 15.05
C ALA A 89 -4.53 -9.15 15.53
N LEU A 90 -4.26 -10.25 14.82
CA LEU A 90 -4.73 -11.60 15.17
C LEU A 90 -4.24 -12.07 16.53
N TYR A 91 -3.04 -11.67 16.91
CA TYR A 91 -2.39 -12.17 18.10
C TYR A 91 -1.81 -11.04 18.96
N SER A 92 -2.07 -9.76 18.67
CA SER A 92 -1.60 -8.64 19.53
C SER A 92 -2.27 -8.57 20.91
N ALA A 93 -3.34 -9.33 21.15
CA ALA A 93 -4.01 -9.38 22.45
C ALA A 93 -3.12 -10.03 23.52
N ASP A 94 -3.24 -9.54 24.77
CA ASP A 94 -2.59 -10.11 25.96
C ASP A 94 -1.09 -10.41 25.79
N ASN A 95 -0.33 -9.45 25.26
CA ASN A 95 1.12 -9.54 25.02
C ASN A 95 1.54 -10.72 24.13
N TYR A 96 0.77 -11.00 23.07
CA TYR A 96 1.09 -12.05 22.10
C TYR A 96 0.95 -13.49 22.61
N SER A 97 0.19 -13.71 23.69
CA SER A 97 -0.09 -15.03 24.23
C SER A 97 -0.75 -15.96 23.21
N GLY A 98 -1.67 -15.44 22.38
CA GLY A 98 -2.34 -16.19 21.31
C GLY A 98 -1.50 -16.39 20.04
N SER A 99 -0.26 -15.88 19.98
CA SER A 99 0.61 -16.08 18.82
C SER A 99 1.13 -17.53 18.76
N PRO A 100 1.52 -18.04 17.57
CA PRO A 100 2.17 -19.34 17.48
C PRO A 100 3.41 -19.46 18.39
N SER A 101 4.17 -18.38 18.56
CA SER A 101 5.31 -18.35 19.48
C SER A 101 4.88 -18.49 20.95
N GLY A 102 3.82 -17.81 21.38
CA GLY A 102 3.28 -17.90 22.73
C GLY A 102 2.74 -19.30 23.02
N LEU A 103 1.92 -19.84 22.12
CA LEU A 103 1.32 -21.16 22.24
C LEU A 103 2.35 -22.31 22.18
N ILE A 104 3.48 -22.14 21.49
CA ILE A 104 4.61 -23.08 21.57
C ILE A 104 5.24 -23.06 22.96
N GLY A 105 5.36 -21.88 23.59
CA GLY A 105 5.80 -21.73 24.97
C GLY A 105 4.86 -22.45 25.94
N ASP A 106 3.55 -22.22 25.79
CA ASP A 106 2.52 -22.88 26.61
C ASP A 106 2.53 -24.40 26.43
N LEU A 107 2.75 -24.89 25.20
CA LEU A 107 2.83 -26.32 24.91
C LEU A 107 4.04 -26.95 25.61
N ARG A 108 5.20 -26.30 25.59
CA ARG A 108 6.40 -26.74 26.32
C ARG A 108 6.13 -26.77 27.83
N ASP A 109 5.50 -25.73 28.38
CA ASP A 109 5.26 -25.63 29.83
C ASP A 109 4.25 -26.69 30.31
N ALA A 110 3.21 -26.96 29.50
CA ALA A 110 2.28 -28.07 29.73
C ALA A 110 3.01 -29.42 29.69
N LEU A 111 3.91 -29.62 28.73
CA LEU A 111 4.70 -30.85 28.61
C LEU A 111 5.66 -31.02 29.79
N GLN A 112 6.34 -29.96 30.22
CA GLN A 112 7.20 -29.97 31.40
C GLN A 112 6.42 -30.34 32.67
N THR A 113 5.20 -29.85 32.81
CA THR A 113 4.30 -30.24 33.92
C THR A 113 3.95 -31.73 33.83
N TYR A 114 3.69 -32.24 32.62
CA TYR A 114 3.40 -33.66 32.43
C TYR A 114 4.61 -34.56 32.71
N VAL A 115 5.83 -34.12 32.35
CA VAL A 115 7.10 -34.80 32.69
C VAL A 115 7.24 -35.02 34.20
N ALA A 116 6.81 -34.05 35.02
CA ALA A 116 6.90 -34.15 36.48
C ALA A 116 5.91 -35.15 37.09
N SER A 117 4.85 -35.55 36.37
CA SER A 117 3.83 -36.49 36.84
C SER A 117 3.28 -37.34 35.68
N PRO A 118 4.12 -38.23 35.11
CA PRO A 118 3.81 -38.95 33.86
C PRO A 118 2.67 -39.98 33.99
N SER A 119 2.28 -40.35 35.20
CA SER A 119 1.12 -41.22 35.44
C SER A 119 -0.22 -40.47 35.40
N ASN A 120 -0.22 -39.13 35.40
CA ASN A 120 -1.42 -38.32 35.43
C ASN A 120 -1.94 -38.06 34.00
N SER A 121 -2.98 -38.78 33.59
CA SER A 121 -3.56 -38.65 32.25
C SER A 121 -4.16 -37.26 31.99
N ALA A 122 -4.68 -36.57 33.03
CA ALA A 122 -5.26 -35.24 32.87
C ALA A 122 -4.21 -34.18 32.45
N LEU A 123 -2.94 -34.36 32.84
CA LEU A 123 -1.85 -33.51 32.35
C LEU A 123 -1.56 -33.79 30.89
N GLY A 124 -1.62 -35.06 30.46
CA GLY A 124 -1.54 -35.41 29.04
C GLY A 124 -2.67 -34.78 28.23
N ASP A 125 -3.91 -34.84 28.71
CA ASP A 125 -5.06 -34.21 28.05
C ASP A 125 -4.88 -32.68 27.95
N SER A 126 -4.28 -32.05 28.97
CA SER A 126 -3.92 -30.63 28.92
C SER A 126 -2.90 -30.33 27.82
N VAL A 127 -1.87 -31.17 27.63
CA VAL A 127 -0.89 -31.02 26.54
C VAL A 127 -1.58 -31.11 25.18
N VAL A 128 -2.46 -32.10 25.00
CA VAL A 128 -3.23 -32.29 23.76
C VAL A 128 -4.12 -31.07 23.48
N SER A 129 -4.78 -30.51 24.49
CA SER A 129 -5.62 -29.31 24.35
C SER A 129 -4.83 -28.07 23.91
N VAL A 130 -3.63 -27.85 24.48
CA VAL A 130 -2.75 -26.75 24.06
C VAL A 130 -2.23 -27.00 22.63
N ALA A 131 -1.90 -28.25 22.28
CA ALA A 131 -1.51 -28.60 20.91
C ALA A 131 -2.63 -28.34 19.89
N GLN A 132 -3.89 -28.63 20.23
CA GLN A 132 -5.05 -28.29 19.39
C GLN A 132 -5.19 -26.78 19.22
N SER A 133 -5.01 -26.01 20.29
CA SER A 133 -5.05 -24.54 20.24
C SER A 133 -3.95 -23.97 19.34
N LEU A 134 -2.73 -24.51 19.41
CA LEU A 134 -1.61 -24.13 18.56
C LEU A 134 -1.86 -24.49 17.08
N ALA A 135 -2.36 -25.69 16.79
CA ALA A 135 -2.70 -26.09 15.43
C ALA A 135 -3.77 -25.17 14.82
N ASN A 136 -4.81 -24.85 15.60
CA ASN A 136 -5.86 -23.91 15.18
C ASN A 136 -5.30 -22.51 14.93
N ALA A 137 -4.41 -22.01 15.80
CA ALA A 137 -3.78 -20.70 15.60
C ALA A 137 -2.93 -20.64 14.31
N LEU A 138 -2.19 -21.69 13.98
CA LEU A 138 -1.44 -21.78 12.71
C LEU A 138 -2.37 -21.82 11.50
N ASN A 139 -3.47 -22.57 11.59
CA ASN A 139 -4.50 -22.62 10.56
C ASN A 139 -5.14 -21.24 10.36
N ASP A 140 -5.45 -20.52 11.43
CA ASP A 140 -6.02 -19.17 11.41
C ASP A 140 -5.06 -18.15 10.80
N CYS A 141 -3.79 -18.18 11.20
CA CYS A 141 -2.76 -17.34 10.62
C CYS A 141 -2.64 -17.57 9.10
N THR A 142 -2.60 -18.84 8.67
CA THR A 142 -2.58 -19.19 7.24
C THR A 142 -3.81 -18.66 6.50
N ARG A 143 -5.02 -18.84 7.06
CA ARG A 143 -6.26 -18.32 6.47
C ARG A 143 -6.20 -16.81 6.28
N GLN A 144 -5.67 -16.07 7.26
CA GLN A 144 -5.60 -14.62 7.20
C GLN A 144 -4.53 -14.10 6.26
N VAL A 145 -3.38 -14.80 6.18
CA VAL A 145 -2.36 -14.52 5.15
C VAL A 145 -2.95 -14.70 3.75
N GLN A 146 -3.67 -15.81 3.50
CA GLN A 146 -4.30 -16.00 2.19
C GLN A 146 -5.43 -15.00 1.93
N SER A 147 -6.21 -14.63 2.96
CA SER A 147 -7.25 -13.60 2.86
C SER A 147 -6.65 -12.25 2.44
N LEU A 148 -5.60 -11.79 3.12
CA LEU A 148 -4.87 -10.57 2.75
C LEU A 148 -4.35 -10.63 1.31
N ARG A 149 -3.78 -11.76 0.88
CA ARG A 149 -3.27 -11.91 -0.49
C ARG A 149 -4.37 -11.82 -1.54
N ASN A 150 -5.51 -12.48 -1.31
CA ASN A 150 -6.65 -12.45 -2.23
C ASN A 150 -7.32 -11.07 -2.26
N ASP A 151 -7.38 -10.37 -1.13
CA ASP A 151 -7.88 -9.00 -1.06
C ASP A 151 -6.95 -8.04 -1.80
N ALA A 152 -5.64 -8.14 -1.57
CA ALA A 152 -4.65 -7.35 -2.31
C ALA A 152 -4.72 -7.60 -3.82
N ASP A 153 -4.94 -8.85 -4.27
CA ASP A 153 -5.10 -9.18 -5.70
C ASP A 153 -6.34 -8.51 -6.33
N ARG A 154 -7.46 -8.43 -5.59
CA ARG A 154 -8.65 -7.66 -6.01
C ARG A 154 -8.37 -6.17 -6.07
N GLU A 155 -7.75 -5.64 -5.03
CA GLU A 155 -7.45 -4.21 -4.95
C GLU A 155 -6.44 -3.75 -6.01
N ILE A 156 -5.54 -4.64 -6.45
CA ILE A 156 -4.66 -4.39 -7.60
C ILE A 156 -5.48 -4.23 -8.88
N ALA A 157 -6.49 -5.08 -9.10
CA ALA A 157 -7.38 -4.94 -10.27
C ALA A 157 -8.14 -3.61 -10.25
N ASP A 158 -8.63 -3.20 -9.08
CA ASP A 158 -9.32 -1.92 -8.90
C ASP A 158 -8.37 -0.73 -9.12
N SER A 159 -7.14 -0.79 -8.59
CA SER A 159 -6.13 0.25 -8.79
C SER A 159 -5.75 0.37 -10.27
N VAL A 160 -5.56 -0.75 -10.98
CA VAL A 160 -5.29 -0.76 -12.43
C VAL A 160 -6.47 -0.18 -13.22
N ALA A 161 -7.70 -0.47 -12.84
CA ALA A 161 -8.88 0.13 -13.46
C ALA A 161 -8.92 1.66 -13.25
N ASN A 162 -8.63 2.12 -12.03
CA ASN A 162 -8.58 3.54 -11.70
C ASN A 162 -7.46 4.27 -12.46
N ILE A 163 -6.26 3.69 -12.54
CA ILE A 163 -5.13 4.23 -13.31
C ILE A 163 -5.53 4.43 -14.78
N ASN A 164 -6.17 3.43 -15.41
CA ASN A 164 -6.60 3.55 -16.79
C ASN A 164 -7.66 4.64 -17.00
N ASP A 165 -8.60 4.81 -16.07
CA ASP A 165 -9.60 5.88 -16.12
C ASP A 165 -8.97 7.27 -15.95
N LEU A 166 -8.04 7.41 -15.00
CA LEU A 166 -7.27 8.64 -14.77
C LEU A 166 -6.43 9.02 -16.01
N LEU A 167 -5.75 8.06 -16.63
CA LEU A 167 -5.00 8.29 -17.87
C LEU A 167 -5.90 8.71 -19.03
N ALA A 168 -7.10 8.13 -19.16
CA ALA A 168 -8.07 8.52 -20.18
C ALA A 168 -8.64 9.94 -19.96
N LYS A 169 -8.88 10.32 -18.71
CA LYS A 169 -9.27 11.71 -18.35
C LYS A 169 -8.13 12.67 -18.59
N PHE A 170 -6.90 12.29 -18.24
CA PHE A 170 -5.69 13.07 -18.46
C PHE A 170 -5.48 13.34 -19.95
N GLU A 171 -5.63 12.33 -20.80
CA GLU A 171 -5.51 12.48 -22.26
C GLU A 171 -6.43 13.59 -22.80
N LYS A 172 -7.70 13.61 -22.38
CA LYS A 172 -8.67 14.65 -22.78
C LYS A 172 -8.29 16.03 -22.27
N ALA A 173 -7.88 16.13 -21.00
CA ALA A 173 -7.42 17.39 -20.41
C ALA A 173 -6.18 17.92 -21.16
N ASN A 174 -5.21 17.05 -21.43
CA ASN A 174 -3.99 17.39 -22.15
C ASN A 174 -4.27 17.82 -23.61
N GLN A 175 -5.18 17.15 -24.31
CA GLN A 175 -5.61 17.57 -25.65
C GLN A 175 -6.23 18.98 -25.67
N ASN A 176 -7.03 19.32 -24.64
CA ASN A 176 -7.60 20.66 -24.50
C ASN A 176 -6.52 21.70 -24.17
N VAL A 177 -5.54 21.37 -23.32
CA VAL A 177 -4.37 22.22 -23.03
C VAL A 177 -3.59 22.49 -24.31
N VAL A 178 -3.22 21.44 -25.06
CA VAL A 178 -2.40 21.58 -26.28
C VAL A 178 -3.17 22.35 -27.35
N GLY A 179 -4.43 21.99 -27.60
CA GLY A 179 -5.29 22.66 -28.58
C GLY A 179 -5.53 24.13 -28.24
N GLY A 180 -5.86 24.44 -26.98
CA GLY A 180 -6.06 25.82 -26.53
C GLY A 180 -4.77 26.64 -26.58
N THR A 181 -3.63 26.06 -26.20
CA THR A 181 -2.30 26.71 -26.25
C THR A 181 -1.95 27.11 -27.69
N ARG A 182 -2.11 26.20 -28.65
CA ARG A 182 -1.88 26.47 -30.09
C ARG A 182 -2.77 27.57 -30.65
N MET A 183 -3.99 27.68 -30.14
CA MET A 183 -4.96 28.70 -30.54
C MET A 183 -4.78 30.03 -29.79
N GLY A 184 -3.81 30.13 -28.86
CA GLY A 184 -3.61 31.32 -28.02
C GLY A 184 -4.78 31.60 -27.06
N ARG A 185 -5.52 30.56 -26.67
CA ARG A 185 -6.65 30.66 -25.71
C ARG A 185 -6.14 30.48 -24.28
N ASP A 186 -6.90 31.00 -23.32
CA ASP A 186 -6.69 30.70 -21.91
C ASP A 186 -7.01 29.22 -21.64
N VAL A 187 -6.02 28.48 -21.15
CA VAL A 187 -6.10 27.04 -20.84
C VAL A 187 -6.02 26.77 -19.33
N SER A 188 -6.11 27.79 -18.49
CA SER A 188 -5.90 27.68 -17.04
C SER A 188 -6.79 26.63 -16.39
N ASP A 189 -8.08 26.58 -16.76
CA ASP A 189 -9.02 25.57 -16.23
C ASP A 189 -8.60 24.13 -16.59
N TYR A 190 -8.07 23.91 -17.79
CA TYR A 190 -7.59 22.60 -18.23
C TYR A 190 -6.26 22.23 -17.58
N LEU A 191 -5.41 23.21 -17.26
CA LEU A 191 -4.19 22.99 -16.48
C LEU A 191 -4.52 22.58 -15.04
N ASP A 192 -5.47 23.27 -14.39
CA ASP A 192 -5.96 22.90 -13.05
C ASP A 192 -6.53 21.47 -13.04
N GLN A 193 -7.38 21.12 -14.04
CA GLN A 193 -7.90 19.76 -14.19
C GLN A 193 -6.81 18.72 -14.41
N ARG A 194 -5.80 19.04 -15.23
CA ARG A 194 -4.69 18.14 -15.52
C ARG A 194 -3.85 17.87 -14.27
N ASP A 195 -3.54 18.91 -13.51
CA ASP A 195 -2.76 18.80 -12.28
C ASP A 195 -3.53 17.99 -11.22
N ALA A 196 -4.84 18.22 -11.05
CA ALA A 196 -5.70 17.41 -10.18
C ALA A 196 -5.67 15.91 -10.53
N LEU A 197 -5.72 15.59 -11.83
CA LEU A 197 -5.64 14.20 -12.30
C LEU A 197 -4.28 13.57 -12.02
N LEU A 198 -3.19 14.33 -12.15
CA LEU A 198 -1.85 13.87 -11.79
C LEU A 198 -1.73 13.63 -10.27
N LYS A 199 -2.30 14.50 -9.43
CA LYS A 199 -2.36 14.28 -7.97
C LYS A 199 -3.04 12.96 -7.65
N GLN A 200 -4.21 12.70 -8.26
CA GLN A 200 -4.94 11.43 -8.07
C GLN A 200 -4.14 10.24 -8.59
N LEU A 201 -3.54 10.34 -9.78
CA LEU A 201 -2.75 9.28 -10.39
C LEU A 201 -1.53 8.92 -9.52
N SER A 202 -0.88 9.93 -8.94
CA SER A 202 0.27 9.73 -8.04
C SER A 202 -0.07 8.94 -6.78
N GLY A 203 -1.33 9.00 -6.30
CA GLY A 203 -1.75 8.18 -5.18
C GLY A 203 -1.87 6.69 -5.54
N GLU A 204 -2.18 6.38 -6.81
CA GLU A 204 -2.32 5.00 -7.28
C GLU A 204 -0.97 4.39 -7.68
N ILE A 205 -0.15 5.15 -8.41
CA ILE A 205 1.14 4.71 -8.95
C ILE A 205 2.15 5.85 -8.93
N GLY A 206 3.40 5.54 -8.58
CA GLY A 206 4.50 6.50 -8.70
C GLY A 206 4.73 6.93 -10.14
N ILE A 207 4.69 8.24 -10.37
CA ILE A 207 4.84 8.84 -11.70
C ILE A 207 5.93 9.91 -11.73
N THR A 208 6.50 10.09 -12.91
CA THR A 208 7.32 11.24 -13.29
C THR A 208 6.74 11.85 -14.55
N THR A 209 6.81 13.18 -14.65
CA THR A 209 6.23 13.94 -15.76
C THR A 209 7.31 14.72 -16.50
N MET A 210 7.08 14.96 -17.79
CA MET A 210 7.95 15.80 -18.62
C MET A 210 7.08 16.66 -19.54
N MET A 211 7.27 17.99 -19.48
CA MET A 211 6.61 18.89 -20.42
C MET A 211 7.35 18.99 -21.75
N ARG A 212 6.60 19.06 -22.84
CA ARG A 212 7.06 19.30 -24.22
C ARG A 212 6.50 20.63 -24.73
N GLY A 213 6.71 20.93 -26.02
CA GLY A 213 6.14 22.10 -26.67
C GLY A 213 4.60 22.15 -26.58
N ASP A 214 4.02 23.34 -26.74
CA ASP A 214 2.56 23.58 -26.65
C ASP A 214 1.91 23.16 -25.33
N ASN A 215 2.67 23.13 -24.22
CA ASN A 215 2.25 22.61 -22.92
C ASN A 215 1.83 21.13 -22.95
N ASP A 216 2.26 20.36 -23.94
CA ASP A 216 2.07 18.91 -23.96
C ASP A 216 2.87 18.23 -22.83
N MET A 217 2.45 17.05 -22.39
CA MET A 217 3.06 16.35 -21.27
C MET A 217 3.15 14.85 -21.51
N VAL A 218 4.27 14.26 -21.10
CA VAL A 218 4.52 12.81 -21.08
C VAL A 218 4.53 12.33 -19.63
N ILE A 219 3.98 11.15 -19.38
CA ILE A 219 3.97 10.51 -18.06
C ILE A 219 4.71 9.18 -18.13
N PHE A 220 5.66 8.99 -17.25
CA PHE A 220 6.32 7.71 -16.99
C PHE A 220 5.98 7.23 -15.60
N ALA A 221 5.87 5.92 -15.41
CA ALA A 221 5.98 5.32 -14.09
C ALA A 221 7.40 5.55 -13.54
N GLU A 222 7.59 5.49 -12.22
CA GLU A 222 8.91 5.67 -11.59
C GLU A 222 9.99 4.69 -12.09
N ASN A 223 9.60 3.52 -12.55
CA ASN A 223 10.48 2.52 -13.16
C ASN A 223 10.87 2.84 -14.63
N GLY A 224 10.42 3.98 -15.17
CA GLY A 224 10.69 4.43 -16.53
C GLY A 224 9.73 3.91 -17.60
N VAL A 225 8.77 3.05 -17.24
CA VAL A 225 7.74 2.58 -18.16
C VAL A 225 6.84 3.73 -18.57
N THR A 226 6.67 3.96 -19.87
CA THR A 226 5.78 5.02 -20.36
C THR A 226 4.32 4.68 -20.05
N LEU A 227 3.59 5.61 -19.44
CA LEU A 227 2.16 5.49 -19.15
C LEU A 227 1.32 6.36 -20.11
N PHE A 228 1.85 7.52 -20.49
CA PHE A 228 1.21 8.43 -21.43
C PHE A 228 2.27 9.15 -22.26
N GLU A 229 2.04 9.27 -23.57
CA GLU A 229 2.84 10.14 -24.42
C GLU A 229 1.96 11.00 -25.34
N THR A 230 1.23 10.37 -26.26
CA THR A 230 0.20 11.06 -27.08
C THR A 230 -1.18 10.47 -26.80
N THR A 231 -1.20 9.17 -26.53
CA THR A 231 -2.36 8.41 -26.09
C THR A 231 -2.02 7.69 -24.80
N ALA A 232 -3.02 7.44 -23.96
CA ALA A 232 -2.86 6.60 -22.78
C ALA A 232 -2.42 5.18 -23.19
N ARG A 233 -1.36 4.66 -22.55
CA ARG A 233 -0.97 3.26 -22.67
C ARG A 233 -1.77 2.43 -21.68
N LYS A 234 -2.27 1.29 -22.12
CA LYS A 234 -3.16 0.46 -21.31
C LYS A 234 -2.36 -0.29 -20.25
N VAL A 235 -2.66 -0.02 -18.99
CA VAL A 235 -2.19 -0.85 -17.87
C VAL A 235 -3.09 -2.07 -17.79
N THR A 236 -2.48 -3.26 -17.74
CA THR A 236 -3.20 -4.54 -17.80
C THR A 236 -2.87 -5.39 -16.59
N PHE A 237 -3.91 -5.98 -16.02
CA PHE A 237 -3.79 -6.97 -14.96
C PHE A 237 -4.95 -7.95 -15.11
N GLU A 238 -4.62 -9.23 -15.01
CA GLU A 238 -5.62 -10.28 -14.90
C GLU A 238 -5.65 -10.75 -13.45
N GLN A 239 -6.78 -10.55 -12.79
CA GLN A 239 -6.96 -11.02 -11.43
C GLN A 239 -6.81 -12.55 -11.35
N SER A 240 -6.20 -13.02 -10.28
CA SER A 240 -6.10 -14.43 -9.91
C SER A 240 -7.45 -14.93 -9.40
N ALA A 241 -7.83 -16.17 -9.74
CA ALA A 241 -9.11 -16.73 -9.27
C ALA A 241 -9.10 -16.95 -7.74
N VAL A 242 -8.08 -17.65 -7.24
CA VAL A 242 -7.77 -17.82 -5.81
C VAL A 242 -6.26 -17.98 -5.67
N LEU A 243 -5.65 -17.20 -4.78
CA LEU A 243 -4.28 -17.41 -4.34
C LEU A 243 -4.25 -18.38 -3.16
N THR A 244 -3.41 -19.40 -3.29
CA THR A 244 -3.13 -20.41 -2.26
C THR A 244 -1.63 -20.38 -1.91
N PRO A 245 -1.20 -21.03 -0.80
CA PRO A 245 0.21 -21.12 -0.46
C PRO A 245 1.06 -21.65 -1.62
N GLY A 246 2.20 -21.01 -1.88
CA GLY A 246 3.11 -21.38 -2.96
C GLY A 246 2.72 -20.93 -4.39
N VAL A 247 1.49 -20.44 -4.60
CA VAL A 247 1.05 -19.92 -5.91
C VAL A 247 1.37 -18.43 -6.01
N ALA A 248 2.13 -18.03 -7.04
CA ALA A 248 2.47 -16.63 -7.30
C ALA A 248 1.27 -15.85 -7.88
N GLY A 249 1.21 -14.54 -7.55
CA GLY A 249 0.25 -13.62 -8.17
C GLY A 249 0.62 -13.32 -9.63
N LYS A 250 -0.37 -12.93 -10.42
CA LYS A 250 -0.14 -12.48 -11.81
C LYS A 250 0.54 -11.10 -11.83
N ALA A 251 1.34 -10.85 -12.86
CA ALA A 251 2.03 -9.57 -13.02
C ALA A 251 1.09 -8.48 -13.56
N VAL A 252 1.35 -7.22 -13.17
CA VAL A 252 0.76 -6.03 -13.80
C VAL A 252 1.70 -5.59 -14.92
N THR A 253 1.17 -5.34 -16.11
CA THR A 253 2.00 -4.99 -17.28
C THR A 253 1.46 -3.78 -18.04
N VAL A 254 2.36 -3.05 -18.69
CA VAL A 254 2.03 -1.99 -19.66
C VAL A 254 2.63 -2.39 -20.99
N ASP A 255 1.79 -2.52 -22.02
CA ASP A 255 2.21 -3.03 -23.34
C ASP A 255 2.99 -4.37 -23.28
N GLY A 256 2.65 -5.23 -22.31
CA GLY A 256 3.31 -6.52 -22.08
C GLY A 256 4.61 -6.46 -21.28
N VAL A 257 5.07 -5.28 -20.87
CA VAL A 257 6.23 -5.10 -19.99
C VAL A 257 5.78 -5.07 -18.53
N PRO A 258 6.28 -5.96 -17.65
CA PRO A 258 5.95 -5.95 -16.23
C PRO A 258 6.33 -4.63 -15.55
N LEU A 259 5.44 -4.10 -14.71
CA LEU A 259 5.73 -2.95 -13.86
C LEU A 259 6.67 -3.30 -12.71
N SER A 260 6.66 -4.57 -12.25
CA SER A 260 7.61 -5.07 -11.29
C SER A 260 8.69 -5.92 -11.95
N HIS A 261 9.95 -5.63 -11.64
CA HIS A 261 11.10 -6.40 -12.13
C HIS A 261 12.18 -6.46 -11.05
N ASP A 262 12.73 -7.64 -10.82
CA ASP A 262 13.81 -7.93 -9.86
C ASP A 262 15.14 -7.18 -10.14
N THR A 263 15.30 -6.57 -11.32
CA THR A 263 16.48 -5.79 -11.71
C THR A 263 16.35 -4.29 -11.42
N PHE A 264 15.22 -3.83 -10.87
CA PHE A 264 15.05 -2.42 -10.50
C PHE A 264 15.48 -2.16 -9.06
N ASP A 265 16.13 -1.01 -8.80
CA ASP A 265 16.49 -0.58 -7.43
C ASP A 265 15.26 -0.44 -6.51
N GLN A 266 14.10 -0.15 -7.09
CA GLN A 266 12.79 -0.20 -6.44
C GLN A 266 11.84 -1.07 -7.28
N PRO A 267 11.82 -2.39 -7.07
CA PRO A 267 11.12 -3.35 -7.93
C PRO A 267 9.60 -3.18 -7.97
N PHE A 268 9.00 -2.36 -7.09
CA PHE A 268 7.56 -2.08 -7.08
C PHE A 268 7.22 -0.61 -7.30
N GLY A 269 8.21 0.30 -7.35
CA GLY A 269 7.97 1.75 -7.33
C GLY A 269 7.24 2.22 -6.07
N THR A 270 6.53 3.34 -6.16
CA THR A 270 5.65 3.85 -5.09
C THR A 270 4.16 3.91 -5.53
N GLY A 271 3.28 4.40 -4.66
CA GLY A 271 1.83 4.43 -4.86
C GLY A 271 1.11 3.25 -4.22
N ARG A 272 -0.21 3.32 -4.16
CA ARG A 272 -1.08 2.25 -3.64
C ARG A 272 -0.80 0.90 -4.31
N LEU A 273 -0.67 0.88 -5.63
CA LEU A 273 -0.38 -0.33 -6.41
C LEU A 273 0.91 -1.03 -5.94
N SER A 274 1.96 -0.25 -5.66
CA SER A 274 3.23 -0.78 -5.15
C SER A 274 3.06 -1.47 -3.79
N GLY A 275 2.35 -0.81 -2.86
CA GLY A 275 2.10 -1.37 -1.53
C GLY A 275 1.34 -2.70 -1.61
N LEU A 276 0.33 -2.77 -2.47
CA LEU A 276 -0.45 -4.01 -2.69
C LEU A 276 0.41 -5.14 -3.27
N LEU A 277 1.24 -4.85 -4.27
CA LEU A 277 2.15 -5.84 -4.86
C LEU A 277 3.17 -6.37 -3.83
N GLN A 278 3.76 -5.48 -3.02
CA GLN A 278 4.69 -5.87 -1.96
C GLN A 278 4.03 -6.77 -0.91
N LEU A 279 2.79 -6.47 -0.49
CA LEU A 279 2.04 -7.32 0.42
C LEU A 279 1.77 -8.70 -0.18
N ARG A 280 1.24 -8.74 -1.42
CA ARG A 280 0.78 -9.96 -2.08
C ARG A 280 1.93 -10.90 -2.47
N ASP A 281 3.04 -10.33 -2.96
CA ASP A 281 4.10 -11.07 -3.64
C ASP A 281 5.36 -11.26 -2.79
N GLN A 282 5.55 -10.47 -1.73
CA GLN A 282 6.74 -10.59 -0.86
C GLN A 282 6.39 -10.87 0.59
N ILE A 283 5.69 -9.95 1.25
CA ILE A 283 5.52 -9.99 2.70
C ILE A 283 4.63 -11.17 3.12
N ALA A 284 3.44 -11.30 2.52
CA ALA A 284 2.52 -12.36 2.88
C ALA A 284 3.02 -13.77 2.50
N PRO A 285 3.61 -14.00 1.31
CA PRO A 285 4.26 -15.27 1.00
C PRO A 285 5.42 -15.60 1.94
N GLN A 286 6.26 -14.62 2.29
CA GLN A 286 7.35 -14.84 3.23
C GLN A 286 6.83 -15.23 4.61
N TYR A 287 5.80 -14.57 5.12
CA TYR A 287 5.19 -14.94 6.39
C TYR A 287 4.54 -16.34 6.34
N GLN A 288 3.87 -16.70 5.23
CA GLN A 288 3.34 -18.05 5.04
C GLN A 288 4.45 -19.11 5.15
N MET A 289 5.59 -18.90 4.50
CA MET A 289 6.72 -19.84 4.57
C MET A 289 7.26 -19.97 6.01
N GLN A 290 7.25 -18.89 6.79
CA GLN A 290 7.65 -18.96 8.19
C GLN A 290 6.67 -19.78 9.03
N LEU A 291 5.36 -19.59 8.84
CA LEU A 291 4.33 -20.40 9.50
C LEU A 291 4.45 -21.88 9.11
N ASP A 292 4.66 -22.15 7.82
CA ASP A 292 4.84 -23.49 7.27
C ASP A 292 6.05 -24.19 7.90
N GLU A 293 7.17 -23.49 8.08
CA GLU A 293 8.36 -24.01 8.75
C GLU A 293 8.14 -24.27 10.25
N ILE A 294 7.35 -23.43 10.94
CA ILE A 294 6.94 -23.69 12.34
C ILE A 294 6.11 -24.98 12.43
N ALA A 295 5.12 -25.13 11.55
CA ALA A 295 4.29 -26.34 11.48
C ALA A 295 5.11 -27.59 11.14
N ARG A 296 6.04 -27.49 10.18
CA ARG A 296 6.99 -28.56 9.85
C ARG A 296 7.85 -28.94 11.05
N GLY A 297 8.37 -27.95 11.78
CA GLY A 297 9.13 -28.15 13.00
C GLY A 297 8.33 -28.88 14.08
N LEU A 298 7.05 -28.53 14.28
CA LEU A 298 6.14 -29.21 15.21
C LEU A 298 5.92 -30.68 14.83
N VAL A 299 5.63 -30.96 13.56
CA VAL A 299 5.45 -32.35 13.08
C VAL A 299 6.75 -33.15 13.26
N THR A 300 7.90 -32.52 13.03
CA THR A 300 9.22 -33.15 13.19
C THR A 300 9.54 -33.45 14.66
N VAL A 301 9.35 -32.48 15.56
CA VAL A 301 9.62 -32.64 17.01
C VAL A 301 8.78 -33.74 17.62
N PHE A 302 7.52 -33.86 17.20
CA PHE A 302 6.58 -34.85 17.74
C PHE A 302 6.51 -36.16 16.95
N ALA A 303 7.39 -36.37 15.97
CA ALA A 303 7.44 -37.62 15.22
C ALA A 303 7.69 -38.83 16.14
N GLU A 304 7.19 -39.99 15.72
CA GLU A 304 7.49 -41.28 16.32
C GLU A 304 8.55 -42.01 15.49
N SER A 305 9.56 -42.53 16.17
CA SER A 305 10.59 -43.37 15.59
C SER A 305 10.35 -44.83 15.89
N ASP A 306 10.65 -45.69 14.91
CA ASP A 306 10.61 -47.14 15.09
C ASP A 306 11.71 -47.57 16.07
N GLN A 307 11.31 -48.14 17.21
CA GLN A 307 12.21 -48.60 18.26
C GLN A 307 13.03 -49.84 17.86
N THR A 308 12.70 -50.48 16.74
CA THR A 308 13.46 -51.58 16.12
C THR A 308 14.44 -51.10 15.06
N GLY A 309 14.33 -49.84 14.61
CA GLY A 309 15.14 -49.25 13.54
C GLY A 309 14.86 -49.79 12.14
N SER A 310 13.72 -50.48 11.93
CA SER A 310 13.40 -51.15 10.65
C SER A 310 12.50 -50.32 9.73
N SER A 311 11.78 -49.35 10.29
CA SER A 311 10.78 -48.53 9.61
C SER A 311 11.13 -47.04 9.75
N PRO A 312 10.71 -46.19 8.79
CA PRO A 312 10.96 -44.75 8.87
C PRO A 312 10.16 -44.10 10.01
N ASP A 313 10.59 -42.91 10.42
CA ASP A 313 9.84 -42.06 11.33
C ASP A 313 8.47 -41.70 10.74
N GLN A 314 7.46 -41.62 11.60
CA GLN A 314 6.08 -41.28 11.23
C GLN A 314 5.55 -40.15 12.10
N THR A 315 4.51 -39.47 11.63
CA THR A 315 3.87 -38.37 12.39
C THR A 315 3.32 -38.87 13.73
N GLY A 316 3.56 -38.13 14.82
CA GLY A 316 3.04 -38.44 16.15
C GLY A 316 1.91 -37.50 16.55
N LEU A 317 2.12 -36.62 17.54
CA LEU A 317 1.06 -35.74 18.08
C LEU A 317 0.43 -34.86 17.00
N PHE A 318 1.24 -34.29 16.11
CA PHE A 318 0.78 -33.46 15.01
C PHE A 318 0.74 -34.25 13.71
N SER A 319 -0.37 -34.15 12.97
CA SER A 319 -0.54 -34.64 11.61
C SER A 319 -0.66 -33.49 10.62
N TRP A 320 -0.51 -33.82 9.34
CA TRP A 320 -0.67 -32.90 8.23
C TRP A 320 -1.20 -33.65 7.00
N SER A 321 -1.48 -32.95 5.91
CA SER A 321 -2.03 -33.54 4.68
C SER A 321 -1.21 -34.68 4.05
N GLY A 322 0.09 -34.79 4.36
CA GLY A 322 0.97 -35.88 3.93
C GLY A 322 1.20 -37.00 4.95
N SER A 323 0.50 -36.99 6.10
CA SER A 323 0.57 -38.07 7.09
C SER A 323 0.24 -39.45 6.46
N PRO A 324 0.88 -40.55 6.91
CA PRO A 324 1.68 -40.66 8.13
C PRO A 324 3.18 -40.31 7.97
N ALA A 325 3.63 -39.95 6.77
CA ALA A 325 5.04 -39.58 6.56
C ALA A 325 5.36 -38.23 7.20
N ILE A 326 6.57 -38.10 7.76
CA ILE A 326 7.07 -36.78 8.18
C ILE A 326 7.33 -35.90 6.94
N PRO A 327 7.10 -34.58 7.04
CA PRO A 327 7.43 -33.67 5.95
C PRO A 327 8.95 -33.69 5.69
N GLY A 328 9.34 -33.55 4.42
CA GLY A 328 10.74 -33.48 4.02
C GLY A 328 11.45 -32.23 4.58
N ALA A 329 12.77 -32.15 4.37
CA ALA A 329 13.58 -31.04 4.91
C ALA A 329 13.38 -29.67 4.23
N GLY A 330 12.62 -29.61 3.13
CA GLY A 330 12.32 -28.36 2.41
C GLY A 330 10.90 -27.87 2.67
N LEU A 331 10.58 -26.69 2.12
CA LEU A 331 9.26 -26.07 2.26
C LEU A 331 8.11 -26.96 1.77
N SER A 332 7.15 -27.19 2.67
CA SER A 332 5.84 -27.78 2.35
C SER A 332 4.79 -26.68 2.34
N ALA A 333 4.54 -26.11 1.16
CA ALA A 333 3.63 -24.96 1.02
C ALA A 333 2.24 -25.27 1.60
N GLY A 334 1.81 -24.45 2.57
CA GLY A 334 0.49 -24.54 3.20
C GLY A 334 0.37 -25.60 4.29
N ILE A 335 1.46 -26.25 4.72
CA ILE A 335 1.43 -27.22 5.83
C ILE A 335 0.84 -26.60 7.10
N ALA A 336 1.12 -25.32 7.40
CA ALA A 336 0.56 -24.62 8.55
C ALA A 336 -0.95 -24.39 8.47
N GLY A 337 -1.54 -24.47 7.28
CA GLY A 337 -3.00 -24.38 7.08
C GLY A 337 -3.71 -25.74 7.17
N THR A 338 -2.96 -26.83 7.29
CA THR A 338 -3.48 -28.20 7.33
C THR A 338 -2.99 -28.98 8.54
N ILE A 339 -2.27 -28.32 9.46
CA ILE A 339 -1.76 -28.97 10.66
C ILE A 339 -2.92 -29.20 11.63
N GLU A 340 -2.95 -30.39 12.20
CA GLU A 340 -3.95 -30.79 13.18
C GLU A 340 -3.32 -31.73 14.22
N VAL A 341 -4.04 -32.00 15.30
CA VAL A 341 -3.64 -33.02 16.27
C VAL A 341 -4.15 -34.37 15.79
N SER A 342 -3.27 -35.37 15.76
CA SER A 342 -3.58 -36.71 15.28
C SER A 342 -4.66 -37.38 16.15
N VAL A 343 -5.68 -37.95 15.50
CA VAL A 343 -6.82 -38.67 16.12
C VAL A 343 -6.42 -39.63 17.25
N PRO A 344 -5.33 -40.44 17.15
CA PRO A 344 -4.94 -41.36 18.23
C PRO A 344 -4.68 -40.69 19.59
N PHE A 345 -4.40 -39.38 19.64
CA PHE A 345 -4.14 -38.64 20.87
C PHE A 345 -5.39 -37.99 21.47
N ILE A 346 -6.50 -37.93 20.72
CA ILE A 346 -7.70 -37.18 21.09
C ILE A 346 -8.69 -38.10 21.83
N ALA A 347 -8.87 -37.86 23.13
CA ALA A 347 -9.74 -38.69 23.98
C ALA A 347 -11.22 -38.72 23.51
N SER A 348 -11.74 -37.60 23.02
CA SER A 348 -13.12 -37.52 22.49
C SER A 348 -13.34 -38.33 21.22
N GLU A 349 -12.27 -38.71 20.52
CA GLU A 349 -12.30 -39.50 19.28
C GLU A 349 -11.86 -40.96 19.51
N GLY A 350 -11.78 -41.40 20.77
CA GLY A 350 -11.37 -42.76 21.14
C GLY A 350 -9.85 -42.96 21.25
N GLY A 351 -9.08 -41.88 21.16
CA GLY A 351 -7.63 -41.87 21.40
C GLY A 351 -7.23 -41.78 22.88
N SER A 352 -5.94 -41.61 23.13
CA SER A 352 -5.40 -41.42 24.49
C SER A 352 -4.17 -40.51 24.49
N ALA A 353 -4.18 -39.49 25.35
CA ALA A 353 -3.01 -38.65 25.58
C ALA A 353 -1.82 -39.40 26.19
N LEU A 354 -2.03 -40.61 26.75
CA LEU A 354 -0.94 -41.47 27.23
C LEU A 354 0.02 -41.86 26.10
N LEU A 355 -0.39 -41.80 24.83
CA LEU A 355 0.51 -42.02 23.69
C LEU A 355 1.66 -40.99 23.63
N LEU A 356 1.51 -39.79 24.20
CA LEU A 356 2.62 -38.84 24.33
C LEU A 356 3.76 -39.42 25.17
N ARG A 357 3.40 -40.18 26.20
CA ARG A 357 4.33 -40.86 27.10
C ARG A 357 4.80 -42.19 26.52
N ASP A 358 3.86 -43.01 26.09
CA ASP A 358 4.11 -44.42 25.78
C ASP A 358 4.51 -44.66 24.33
N GLY A 359 4.03 -43.82 23.42
CA GLY A 359 4.02 -44.04 21.99
C GLY A 359 3.27 -45.25 21.50
N GLY A 360 3.44 -45.50 20.22
CA GLY A 360 2.74 -46.54 19.49
C GLY A 360 1.47 -46.03 18.81
N ALA A 361 1.34 -44.72 18.55
CA ALA A 361 0.29 -44.22 17.67
C ALA A 361 0.40 -44.85 16.26
N ASN A 362 1.63 -45.17 15.86
CA ASN A 362 1.96 -45.82 14.59
C ASN A 362 2.17 -47.35 14.70
N GLY A 363 1.70 -47.96 15.79
CA GLY A 363 1.77 -49.40 16.02
C GLY A 363 2.87 -49.83 17.01
N ALA A 364 2.97 -51.13 17.26
CA ALA A 364 3.77 -51.68 18.36
C ALA A 364 5.26 -51.35 18.28
N ASN A 365 5.81 -51.23 17.08
CA ASN A 365 7.21 -50.89 16.84
C ASN A 365 7.57 -49.45 17.25
N TYR A 366 6.58 -48.55 17.35
CA TYR A 366 6.77 -47.15 17.74
C TYR A 366 6.48 -46.92 19.23
N LYS A 367 6.35 -48.00 20.01
CA LYS A 367 6.07 -47.93 21.45
C LYS A 367 7.37 -47.86 22.27
N TYR A 368 7.55 -46.76 22.99
CA TYR A 368 8.71 -46.47 23.83
C TYR A 368 8.56 -47.12 25.23
N ASN A 369 7.35 -47.08 25.82
CA ASN A 369 7.08 -47.67 27.13
C ASN A 369 6.61 -49.13 27.01
N VAL A 370 7.49 -50.03 26.55
CA VAL A 370 7.14 -51.44 26.29
C VAL A 370 6.71 -52.20 27.54
N GLN A 371 7.22 -51.82 28.72
CA GLN A 371 6.91 -52.46 30.00
C GLN A 371 5.67 -51.88 30.69
N GLY A 372 5.08 -50.80 30.15
CA GLY A 372 3.90 -50.15 30.74
C GLY A 372 4.17 -49.51 32.11
N ALA A 373 5.40 -49.03 32.35
CA ALA A 373 5.76 -48.40 33.60
C ALA A 373 4.99 -47.08 33.79
N ALA A 374 4.23 -46.96 34.88
CA ALA A 374 3.42 -45.77 35.15
C ALA A 374 4.27 -44.49 35.31
N GLY A 375 5.52 -44.63 35.76
CA GLY A 375 6.49 -43.55 35.92
C GLY A 375 7.36 -43.25 34.68
N PHE A 376 7.12 -43.91 33.55
CA PHE A 376 7.91 -43.70 32.33
C PHE A 376 7.83 -42.24 31.88
N SER A 377 8.97 -41.55 31.79
CA SER A 377 9.02 -40.12 31.46
C SER A 377 10.10 -39.80 30.43
N ASP A 378 10.81 -40.81 29.94
CA ASP A 378 11.97 -40.62 29.05
C ASP A 378 11.55 -39.98 27.73
N ARG A 379 10.46 -40.46 27.11
CA ARG A 379 9.91 -39.84 25.90
C ARG A 379 9.44 -38.41 26.14
N LEU A 380 8.74 -38.15 27.25
CA LEU A 380 8.24 -36.81 27.56
C LEU A 380 9.41 -35.83 27.77
N ARG A 381 10.51 -36.27 28.41
CA ARG A 381 11.73 -35.47 28.53
C ARG A 381 12.37 -35.20 27.17
N ALA A 382 12.49 -36.22 26.33
CA ALA A 382 13.04 -36.08 24.98
C ALA A 382 12.23 -35.07 24.13
N LEU A 383 10.90 -35.15 24.18
CA LEU A 383 10.01 -34.18 23.52
C LEU A 383 10.20 -32.77 24.08
N ASN A 384 10.34 -32.62 25.40
CA ASN A 384 10.55 -31.32 26.05
C ASN A 384 11.91 -30.70 25.68
N GLU A 385 12.96 -31.51 25.61
CA GLU A 385 14.31 -31.09 25.20
C GLU A 385 14.34 -30.69 23.71
N ALA A 386 13.63 -31.44 22.84
CA ALA A 386 13.60 -31.22 21.40
C ALA A 386 13.08 -29.83 20.97
N PHE A 387 12.29 -29.13 21.81
CA PHE A 387 11.90 -27.74 21.55
C PHE A 387 13.07 -26.76 21.53
N SER A 388 14.16 -27.08 22.25
CA SER A 388 15.35 -26.24 22.39
C SER A 388 16.52 -26.73 21.53
N GLU A 389 16.42 -27.92 20.97
CA GLU A 389 17.43 -28.48 20.08
C GLU A 389 17.41 -27.80 18.71
N PRO A 390 18.58 -27.50 18.11
CA PRO A 390 18.65 -26.95 16.77
C PRO A 390 18.08 -27.91 15.73
N MET A 391 17.22 -27.39 14.86
CA MET A 391 16.74 -28.07 13.66
C MET A 391 17.01 -27.24 12.42
N VAL A 392 17.08 -27.93 11.28
CA VAL A 392 17.27 -27.30 9.98
C VAL A 392 15.95 -26.68 9.55
N PHE A 393 15.99 -25.43 9.09
CA PHE A 393 14.88 -24.72 8.47
C PHE A 393 15.24 -24.29 7.04
N ASP A 394 14.23 -24.18 6.19
CA ASP A 394 14.44 -23.74 4.80
C ASP A 394 14.86 -22.26 4.75
N ALA A 395 15.96 -21.98 4.05
CA ALA A 395 16.52 -20.64 3.93
C ALA A 395 15.57 -19.65 3.24
N ALA A 396 14.64 -20.12 2.40
CA ALA A 396 13.70 -19.27 1.67
C ALA A 396 12.67 -18.60 2.60
N ALA A 397 12.41 -19.13 3.81
CA ALA A 397 11.57 -18.47 4.80
C ALA A 397 12.22 -17.20 5.41
N GLY A 398 13.54 -17.06 5.28
CA GLY A 398 14.25 -15.80 5.52
C GLY A 398 14.45 -15.40 6.98
N ILE A 399 14.48 -16.37 7.91
CA ILE A 399 14.82 -16.14 9.33
C ILE A 399 16.22 -16.68 9.67
N SER A 400 16.34 -17.99 9.83
CA SER A 400 17.57 -18.71 10.12
C SER A 400 17.44 -20.12 9.58
N SER A 401 18.50 -20.68 9.00
CA SER A 401 18.52 -22.07 8.53
C SER A 401 18.82 -23.10 9.62
N SER A 402 19.21 -22.64 10.82
CA SER A 402 19.47 -23.49 11.99
C SER A 402 19.06 -22.75 13.26
N SER A 403 18.00 -23.20 13.91
CA SER A 403 17.48 -22.62 15.16
C SER A 403 16.71 -23.69 15.93
N SER A 404 16.39 -23.43 17.20
CA SER A 404 15.37 -24.25 17.89
C SER A 404 13.97 -23.85 17.44
N LEU A 405 12.97 -24.71 17.63
CA LEU A 405 11.58 -24.38 17.26
C LEU A 405 11.09 -23.12 18.00
N ILE A 406 11.42 -22.98 19.27
CA ILE A 406 11.11 -21.79 20.07
C ILE A 406 11.83 -20.55 19.53
N GLY A 407 13.13 -20.68 19.24
CA GLY A 407 13.93 -19.57 18.71
C GLY A 407 13.44 -19.10 17.34
N TYR A 408 13.06 -20.04 16.47
CA TYR A 408 12.53 -19.74 15.15
C TYR A 408 11.15 -19.07 15.21
N SER A 409 10.21 -19.59 16.02
CA SER A 409 8.88 -19.01 16.15
C SER A 409 8.92 -17.60 16.76
N ALA A 410 9.78 -17.37 17.76
CA ALA A 410 10.01 -16.03 18.33
C ALA A 410 10.62 -15.06 17.31
N SER A 411 11.55 -15.55 16.48
CA SER A 411 12.16 -14.73 15.41
C SER A 411 11.18 -14.41 14.28
N SER A 412 10.24 -15.31 13.96
CA SER A 412 9.16 -15.05 12.99
C SER A 412 8.21 -13.97 13.48
N LEU A 413 7.79 -14.02 14.75
CA LEU A 413 7.02 -12.96 15.38
C LEU A 413 7.78 -11.63 15.37
N GLY A 414 9.06 -11.63 15.75
CA GLY A 414 9.92 -10.44 15.71
C GLY A 414 10.09 -9.87 14.30
N TRP A 415 10.16 -10.72 13.27
CA TRP A 415 10.21 -10.30 11.87
C TRP A 415 8.93 -9.57 11.45
N LEU A 416 7.75 -10.12 11.77
CA LEU A 416 6.47 -9.51 11.40
C LEU A 416 6.26 -8.18 12.13
N GLU A 417 6.52 -8.13 13.44
CA GLU A 417 6.41 -6.88 14.20
C GLU A 417 7.46 -5.84 13.76
N GLY A 418 8.66 -6.27 13.40
CA GLY A 418 9.69 -5.39 12.84
C GLY A 418 9.25 -4.79 11.49
N LYS A 419 8.62 -5.58 10.62
CA LYS A 419 8.04 -5.10 9.35
C LYS A 419 6.91 -4.11 9.62
N ARG A 420 5.99 -4.42 10.52
CA ARG A 420 4.85 -3.57 10.89
C ARG A 420 5.32 -2.24 11.50
N GLN A 421 6.25 -2.27 12.45
CA GLN A 421 6.81 -1.06 13.06
C GLN A 421 7.50 -0.18 12.03
N LYS A 422 8.28 -0.78 11.11
CA LYS A 422 8.92 -0.05 10.02
C LYS A 422 7.88 0.62 9.11
N ALA A 423 6.88 -0.13 8.64
CA ALA A 423 5.84 0.40 7.77
C ALA A 423 5.05 1.54 8.42
N ASN A 424 4.68 1.42 9.71
CA ASN A 424 4.00 2.48 10.45
C ASN A 424 4.85 3.74 10.64
N SER A 425 6.16 3.57 10.87
CA SER A 425 7.10 4.69 10.97
C SER A 425 7.25 5.41 9.62
N GLU A 426 7.37 4.65 8.53
CA GLU A 426 7.43 5.19 7.16
C GLU A 426 6.12 5.87 6.75
N PHE A 427 4.96 5.31 7.11
CA PHE A 427 3.66 5.93 6.87
C PHE A 427 3.55 7.30 7.56
N THR A 428 3.92 7.37 8.84
CA THR A 428 3.89 8.63 9.61
C THR A 428 4.84 9.67 8.99
N TYR A 429 6.05 9.25 8.64
CA TYR A 429 7.05 10.12 8.02
C TYR A 429 6.61 10.61 6.64
N ASN A 430 6.26 9.70 5.73
CA ASN A 430 5.87 10.03 4.36
C ASN A 430 4.56 10.84 4.33
N GLY A 431 3.59 10.55 5.20
CA GLY A 431 2.37 11.34 5.35
C GLY A 431 2.65 12.78 5.80
N THR A 432 3.62 12.96 6.70
CA THR A 432 4.05 14.31 7.12
C THR A 432 4.73 15.06 5.98
N VAL A 433 5.62 14.40 5.23
CA VAL A 433 6.31 15.00 4.08
C VAL A 433 5.31 15.37 2.97
N ALA A 434 4.33 14.50 2.70
CA ALA A 434 3.27 14.76 1.72
C ALA A 434 2.41 15.97 2.12
N SER A 435 2.00 16.03 3.38
CA SER A 435 1.25 17.18 3.91
C SER A 435 2.05 18.48 3.82
N GLN A 436 3.35 18.46 4.15
CA GLN A 436 4.20 19.65 4.01
C GLN A 436 4.37 20.08 2.55
N ALA A 437 4.53 19.12 1.62
CA ALA A 437 4.61 19.42 0.20
C ALA A 437 3.30 20.01 -0.34
N ASP A 438 2.16 19.51 0.13
CA ASP A 438 0.82 20.05 -0.20
C ASP A 438 0.66 21.49 0.29
N PHE A 439 1.02 21.76 1.55
CA PHE A 439 1.01 23.11 2.10
C PHE A 439 1.95 24.06 1.35
N ALA A 440 3.17 23.61 1.02
CA ALA A 440 4.13 24.41 0.27
C ALA A 440 3.61 24.75 -1.14
N LEU A 441 3.04 23.77 -1.84
CA LEU A 441 2.43 23.96 -3.15
C LEU A 441 1.24 24.94 -3.06
N SER A 442 0.32 24.70 -2.14
CA SER A 442 -0.87 25.55 -1.92
C SER A 442 -0.48 26.99 -1.56
N ASN A 443 0.56 27.20 -0.76
CA ASN A 443 1.07 28.55 -0.45
C ASN A 443 1.66 29.26 -1.68
N ALA A 444 2.27 28.51 -2.62
CA ALA A 444 2.89 29.08 -3.82
C ALA A 444 1.85 29.38 -4.93
N THR A 445 0.83 28.54 -5.07
CA THR A 445 -0.12 28.61 -6.19
C THR A 445 -1.53 29.05 -5.80
N GLY A 446 -1.87 29.00 -4.51
CA GLY A 446 -3.21 29.25 -3.98
C GLY A 446 -3.65 30.71 -4.04
N VAL A 447 -4.93 30.92 -3.75
CA VAL A 447 -5.59 32.23 -3.76
C VAL A 447 -5.71 32.78 -2.34
N ASP A 448 -5.15 33.96 -2.11
CA ASP A 448 -5.43 34.75 -0.92
C ASP A 448 -6.62 35.69 -1.17
N ILE A 449 -7.75 35.40 -0.52
CA ILE A 449 -9.01 36.15 -0.68
C ILE A 449 -8.84 37.61 -0.29
N ASP A 450 -8.03 37.93 0.73
CA ASP A 450 -7.84 39.31 1.18
C ASP A 450 -7.07 40.12 0.14
N THR A 451 -6.02 39.50 -0.44
CA THR A 451 -5.27 40.07 -1.55
C THR A 451 -6.15 40.27 -2.78
N GLU A 452 -6.99 39.28 -3.13
CA GLU A 452 -7.92 39.40 -4.25
C GLU A 452 -8.99 40.48 -4.00
N MET A 453 -9.51 40.62 -2.78
CA MET A 453 -10.49 41.63 -2.43
C MET A 453 -9.89 43.04 -2.50
N ALA A 454 -8.66 43.22 -2.00
CA ALA A 454 -7.95 44.49 -2.12
C ALA A 454 -7.73 44.87 -3.60
N LEU A 455 -7.35 43.90 -4.44
CA LEU A 455 -7.20 44.12 -5.88
C LEU A 455 -8.54 44.44 -6.55
N LEU A 456 -9.64 43.80 -6.13
CA LEU A 456 -10.98 44.10 -6.63
C LEU A 456 -11.35 45.57 -6.39
N LEU A 457 -11.08 46.09 -5.18
CA LEU A 457 -11.34 47.50 -4.83
C LEU A 457 -10.52 48.47 -5.68
N ASP A 458 -9.25 48.18 -5.93
CA ASP A 458 -8.40 49.01 -6.81
C ASP A 458 -8.91 49.02 -8.26
N LEU A 459 -9.38 47.85 -8.75
CA LEU A 459 -10.01 47.74 -10.06
C LEU A 459 -11.36 48.48 -10.13
N GLU A 460 -12.17 48.46 -9.07
CA GLU A 460 -13.40 49.25 -8.99
C GLU A 460 -13.12 50.76 -9.09
N HIS A 461 -12.11 51.25 -8.38
CA HIS A 461 -11.67 52.65 -8.47
C HIS A 461 -11.18 53.00 -9.89
N SER A 462 -10.41 52.12 -10.53
CA SER A 462 -9.93 52.29 -11.90
C SER A 462 -11.06 52.30 -12.93
N TYR A 463 -12.09 51.47 -12.72
CA TYR A 463 -13.30 51.44 -13.55
C TYR A 463 -14.10 52.74 -13.40
N GLN A 464 -14.30 53.22 -12.18
CA GLN A 464 -14.99 54.50 -11.90
C GLN A 464 -14.23 55.71 -12.48
N ALA A 465 -12.90 55.70 -12.43
CA ALA A 465 -12.08 56.75 -13.06
C ALA A 465 -12.25 56.74 -14.59
N SER A 466 -12.18 55.56 -15.22
CA SER A 466 -12.34 55.40 -16.66
C SER A 466 -13.73 55.81 -17.15
N SER A 467 -14.79 55.49 -16.39
CA SER A 467 -16.16 55.88 -16.72
C SER A 467 -16.38 57.40 -16.64
N ARG A 468 -15.78 58.07 -15.66
CA ARG A 468 -15.78 59.54 -15.58
C ARG A 468 -15.10 60.18 -16.79
N VAL A 469 -13.96 59.64 -17.24
CA VAL A 469 -13.29 60.12 -18.45
C VAL A 469 -14.18 59.95 -19.68
N LEU A 470 -14.87 58.81 -19.83
CA LEU A 470 -15.85 58.59 -20.90
C LEU A 470 -16.98 59.62 -20.87
N THR A 471 -17.54 59.93 -19.70
CA THR A 471 -18.62 60.93 -19.58
C THR A 471 -18.14 62.32 -19.95
N THR A 472 -16.94 62.72 -19.52
CA THR A 472 -16.39 64.05 -19.83
C THR A 472 -16.04 64.20 -21.31
N VAL A 473 -15.48 63.16 -21.93
CA VAL A 473 -15.19 63.16 -23.38
C VAL A 473 -16.47 63.16 -24.21
N SER A 474 -17.52 62.46 -23.77
CA SER A 474 -18.83 62.47 -24.43
C SER A 474 -19.47 63.86 -24.37
N ALA A 475 -19.45 64.50 -23.20
CA ALA A 475 -19.94 65.88 -23.05
C ALA A 475 -19.18 66.87 -23.96
N MET A 476 -17.85 66.78 -24.05
CA MET A 476 -17.06 67.63 -24.96
C MET A 476 -17.34 67.36 -26.45
N LEU A 477 -17.69 66.13 -26.83
CA LEU A 477 -18.10 65.80 -28.19
C LEU A 477 -19.48 66.37 -28.52
N ASP A 478 -20.43 66.25 -27.58
CA ASP A 478 -21.77 66.83 -27.72
C ASP A 478 -21.71 68.37 -27.84
N ASP A 479 -20.90 69.02 -27.00
CA ASP A 479 -20.66 70.47 -27.08
C ASP A 479 -20.06 70.88 -28.43
N LEU A 480 -19.13 70.10 -28.97
CA LEU A 480 -18.50 70.37 -30.27
C LEU A 480 -19.46 70.15 -31.44
N LEU A 481 -20.35 69.15 -31.35
CA LEU A 481 -21.41 68.91 -32.34
C LEU A 481 -22.50 69.98 -32.30
N ASN A 482 -22.78 70.56 -31.13
CA ASN A 482 -23.74 71.66 -30.98
C ASN A 482 -23.17 73.04 -31.37
N ALA A 483 -21.84 73.16 -31.50
CA ALA A 483 -21.15 74.41 -31.84
C ALA A 483 -20.92 74.59 -33.36
N VAL A 484 -21.25 73.59 -34.17
CA VAL A 484 -21.22 73.59 -35.65
C VAL A 484 -22.65 73.57 -36.17
#